data_AF-A0A973T9K5-F1
#
_entry.id   AF-A0A973T9K5-F1
#
_cell.length_a   1.000
_cell.length_b   1.000
_cell.length_c   1.000
_cell.angle_alpha   90.00
_cell.angle_beta   90.00
_cell.angle_gamma   90.00
#
_symmetry.space_group_name_H-M   'P 1'
#
loop_
_entity.id
_entity.type
_entity.pdbx_description
1 polymer ?
#
loop_
_entity_poly.entity_id
_entity_poly.type
_entity_poly.pdbx_seq_one_letter_code
_entity_poly.pdbx_strand_id
1 'polypeptide(L)'
;TWLEIMPWVRHVHGKFFGIDESGEEPSVPVRGLVRQLVEHGYSGAISSEYEGWHWNNWQDPFEIIRGEQAVQRSAAADAGSAMITDAAEGRRILNNHLAQPVRG
;
A
#
# COMPACT_ATOMS: atom_id res chain seq x y z
N THR A 1 -15.63 -12.14 9.06
CA THR A 1 -15.36 -10.83 8.41
C THR A 1 -14.33 -11.04 7.32
N TRP A 2 -14.00 -10.04 6.49
CA TRP A 2 -12.96 -10.21 5.45
C TRP A 2 -11.58 -10.61 6.03
N LEU A 3 -11.34 -10.34 7.32
CA LEU A 3 -10.10 -10.73 8.02
C LEU A 3 -9.80 -12.23 7.99
N GLU A 4 -10.81 -13.06 7.77
CA GLU A 4 -10.65 -14.52 7.64
C GLU A 4 -9.66 -14.90 6.54
N ILE A 5 -9.52 -14.07 5.49
CA ILE A 5 -8.61 -14.38 4.37
C ILE A 5 -7.18 -13.87 4.55
N MET A 6 -6.89 -13.10 5.61
CA MET A 6 -5.58 -12.45 5.84
C MET A 6 -4.36 -13.39 5.69
N PRO A 7 -4.38 -14.64 6.20
CA PRO A 7 -3.25 -15.56 6.05
C PRO A 7 -2.85 -15.87 4.60
N TRP A 8 -3.77 -15.67 3.65
CA TRP A 8 -3.57 -15.93 2.22
C TRP A 8 -3.38 -14.65 1.40
N VAL A 9 -3.54 -13.46 1.98
CA VAL A 9 -3.29 -12.21 1.27
C VAL A 9 -1.79 -12.06 1.04
N ARG A 10 -1.39 -11.96 -0.24
CA ARG A 10 0.01 -11.77 -0.65
C ARG A 10 0.27 -10.38 -1.22
N HIS A 11 -0.72 -9.83 -1.92
CA HIS A 11 -0.64 -8.52 -2.54
C HIS A 11 -1.96 -7.78 -2.37
N VAL A 12 -1.87 -6.46 -2.21
CA VAL A 12 -3.03 -5.56 -2.10
C VAL A 12 -2.88 -4.46 -3.14
N HIS A 13 -3.97 -4.10 -3.80
CA HIS A 13 -4.04 -2.89 -4.60
C HIS A 13 -4.76 -1.80 -3.80
N GLY A 14 -4.11 -0.64 -3.66
CA GLY A 14 -4.67 0.55 -3.04
C GLY A 14 -5.42 1.37 -4.08
N LYS A 15 -6.66 0.99 -4.38
CA LYS A 15 -7.49 1.72 -5.34
C LYS A 15 -7.89 3.08 -4.78
N PHE A 16 -7.75 4.14 -5.57
CA PHE A 16 -8.12 5.50 -5.16
C PHE A 16 -8.49 6.42 -6.35
N PHE A 17 -9.19 7.53 -6.06
CA PHE A 17 -9.64 8.50 -7.07
C PHE A 17 -8.91 9.84 -7.01
N GLY A 18 -8.33 10.18 -5.86
CA GLY A 18 -7.57 11.41 -5.68
C GLY A 18 -7.29 11.68 -4.22
N ILE A 19 -6.52 12.73 -3.97
CA ILE A 19 -6.19 13.23 -2.63
C ILE A 19 -6.75 14.64 -2.50
N ASP A 20 -7.49 14.89 -1.44
CA ASP A 20 -8.10 16.19 -1.16
C ASP A 20 -7.09 17.19 -0.57
N GLU A 21 -7.53 18.41 -0.28
CA GLU A 21 -6.68 19.47 0.25
C GLU A 21 -6.15 19.17 1.67
N SER A 22 -6.75 18.22 2.38
CA SER A 22 -6.28 17.75 3.68
C SER A 22 -5.21 16.66 3.58
N GLY A 23 -4.93 16.19 2.36
CA GLY A 23 -4.01 15.10 2.12
C GLY A 23 -4.63 13.73 2.36
N GLU A 24 -5.96 13.59 2.27
CA GLU A 24 -6.66 12.31 2.46
C GLU A 24 -7.37 11.83 1.20
N GLU A 25 -7.64 10.53 1.15
CA GLU A 25 -8.51 9.93 0.13
C GLU A 25 -9.97 9.99 0.66
N PRO A 26 -10.89 10.73 0.02
CA PRO A 26 -12.20 11.00 0.60
C PRO A 26 -13.22 9.87 0.44
N SER A 27 -12.97 8.90 -0.46
CA SER A 27 -13.92 7.85 -0.85
C SER A 27 -13.62 6.49 -0.20
N VAL A 28 -12.39 6.29 0.25
CA VAL A 28 -11.82 5.04 0.72
C VAL A 28 -11.14 5.33 2.06
N PRO A 29 -11.46 4.59 3.14
CA PRO A 29 -10.85 4.78 4.44
C PRO A 29 -9.43 4.19 4.51
N VAL A 30 -8.50 4.72 3.69
CA VAL A 30 -7.14 4.20 3.46
C VAL A 30 -6.42 3.94 4.78
N ARG A 31 -6.43 4.91 5.70
CA ARG A 31 -5.77 4.78 7.01
C ARG A 31 -6.30 3.59 7.82
N GLY A 32 -7.62 3.43 7.86
CA GLY A 32 -8.27 2.34 8.58
C GLY A 32 -7.93 0.96 7.98
N LEU A 33 -7.89 0.87 6.66
CA LEU A 33 -7.56 -0.35 5.93
C LEU A 33 -6.08 -0.73 6.11
N VAL A 34 -5.16 0.22 5.97
CA VAL A 34 -3.72 0.01 6.19
C VAL A 34 -3.45 -0.43 7.63
N ARG A 35 -4.10 0.20 8.61
CA ARG A 35 -4.00 -0.22 10.02
C ARG A 35 -4.44 -1.67 10.21
N GLN A 36 -5.57 -2.07 9.63
CA GLN A 36 -6.03 -3.47 9.70
C GLN A 36 -5.04 -4.45 9.06
N LEU A 37 -4.43 -4.10 7.92
CA LEU A 37 -3.41 -4.94 7.30
C LEU A 37 -2.22 -5.17 8.25
N VAL A 38 -1.70 -4.09 8.86
CA VAL A 38 -0.57 -4.16 9.79
C VAL A 38 -0.91 -4.96 11.05
N GLU A 39 -2.04 -4.65 11.69
CA GLU A 39 -2.50 -5.33 12.92
C GLU A 39 -2.73 -6.84 12.73
N HIS A 40 -3.05 -7.26 11.50
CA HIS A 40 -3.28 -8.66 11.16
C HIS A 40 -2.08 -9.33 10.45
N GLY A 41 -0.88 -8.75 10.58
CA GLY A 41 0.38 -9.39 10.19
C GLY A 41 0.70 -9.36 8.70
N TYR A 42 0.08 -8.46 7.93
CA TYR A 42 0.43 -8.27 6.53
C TYR A 42 1.88 -7.81 6.39
N SER A 43 2.64 -8.49 5.54
CA SER A 43 4.05 -8.21 5.26
C SER A 43 4.37 -8.11 3.77
N GLY A 44 3.33 -7.92 2.94
CA GLY A 44 3.46 -7.74 1.49
C GLY A 44 3.55 -6.28 1.08
N ALA A 45 3.30 -6.02 -0.21
CA ALA A 45 3.30 -4.68 -0.80
C ALA A 45 1.88 -4.23 -1.18
N ILE A 46 1.63 -2.93 -1.03
CA ILE A 46 0.45 -2.26 -1.58
C ILE A 46 0.87 -1.53 -2.85
N SER A 47 0.22 -1.83 -3.97
CA SER A 47 0.40 -1.08 -5.23
C SER A 47 -0.67 0.00 -5.32
N SER A 48 -0.29 1.26 -5.46
CA SER A 48 -1.22 2.35 -5.75
C SER A 48 -1.93 2.06 -7.08
N GLU A 49 -3.26 2.05 -7.08
CA GLU A 49 -4.09 1.87 -8.28
C GLU A 49 -4.94 3.12 -8.47
N TYR A 50 -4.40 4.07 -9.23
CA TYR A 50 -5.09 5.32 -9.56
C TYR A 50 -6.15 5.04 -10.63
N GLU A 51 -7.42 5.05 -10.25
CA GLU A 51 -8.55 4.94 -11.19
C GLU A 51 -8.76 6.27 -11.93
N GLY A 52 -8.50 7.36 -11.22
CA GLY A 52 -8.67 8.72 -11.69
C GLY A 52 -10.07 9.08 -12.16
N TRP A 53 -10.11 10.13 -12.97
CA TRP A 53 -11.29 10.56 -13.69
C TRP A 53 -10.95 10.57 -15.17
N HIS A 54 -11.80 9.99 -16.02
CA HIS A 54 -11.56 9.86 -17.46
C HIS A 54 -11.31 11.20 -18.19
N TRP A 55 -11.60 12.32 -17.53
CA TRP A 55 -11.44 13.68 -18.04
C TRP A 55 -10.31 14.47 -17.36
N ASN A 56 -9.64 13.95 -16.33
CA ASN A 56 -8.53 14.66 -15.68
C ASN A 56 -7.26 14.58 -16.54
N ASN A 57 -6.98 15.65 -17.29
CA ASN A 57 -5.82 15.76 -18.16
C ASN A 57 -4.85 16.90 -17.76
N TRP A 58 -5.13 17.58 -16.64
CA TRP A 58 -4.41 18.78 -16.21
C TRP A 58 -3.59 18.57 -14.94
N GLN A 59 -3.85 17.50 -14.17
CA GLN A 59 -3.03 17.14 -13.02
C GLN A 59 -1.98 16.10 -13.42
N ASP A 60 -0.80 16.19 -12.80
CA ASP A 60 0.22 15.17 -12.94
C ASP A 60 -0.19 13.89 -12.18
N PRO A 61 -0.40 12.75 -12.87
CA PRO A 61 -0.76 11.50 -12.21
C PRO A 61 0.32 11.02 -11.22
N PHE A 62 1.59 11.34 -11.44
CA PHE A 62 2.66 10.96 -10.52
C PHE A 62 2.57 11.70 -9.19
N GLU A 63 2.16 12.97 -9.21
CA GLU A 63 1.95 13.74 -7.98
C GLU A 63 0.71 13.27 -7.22
N ILE A 64 -0.35 12.87 -7.94
CA ILE A 64 -1.53 12.24 -7.33
C ILE A 64 -1.15 10.92 -6.64
N ILE A 65 -0.40 10.05 -7.33
CA ILE A 65 0.11 8.79 -6.77
C ILE A 65 1.04 9.04 -5.58
N ARG A 66 1.90 10.06 -5.65
CA ARG A 66 2.78 10.44 -4.54
C ARG A 66 1.98 10.82 -3.29
N GLY A 67 0.87 11.55 -3.46
CA GLY A 67 -0.03 11.90 -2.37
C GLY A 67 -0.62 10.68 -1.69
N GLU A 68 -1.16 9.73 -2.45
CA GLU A 68 -1.73 8.49 -1.89
C GLU A 68 -0.69 7.64 -1.17
N GLN A 69 0.51 7.52 -1.73
CA GLN A 69 1.61 6.81 -1.09
C GLN A 69 2.02 7.47 0.24
N ALA A 70 1.90 8.81 0.35
CA ALA A 70 2.16 9.50 1.61
C ALA A 70 1.15 9.12 2.69
N VAL A 71 -0.14 9.02 2.35
CA VAL A 71 -1.20 8.57 3.26
C VAL A 71 -0.95 7.13 3.72
N GLN A 72 -0.67 6.22 2.78
CA GLN A 72 -0.40 4.83 3.10
C GLN A 72 0.84 4.66 3.99
N ARG A 73 1.93 5.37 3.69
CA ARG A 73 3.16 5.32 4.51
C ARG A 73 2.94 5.88 5.90
N SER A 74 2.24 7.01 6.02
CA SER A 74 1.87 7.58 7.33
C SER A 74 1.03 6.59 8.12
N ALA A 75 -0.03 6.03 7.53
CA ALA A 75 -0.89 5.07 8.20
C ALA A 75 -0.15 3.79 8.63
N ALA A 76 0.77 3.30 7.79
CA ALA A 76 1.57 2.13 8.11
C ALA A 76 2.54 2.42 9.27
N ALA A 77 3.20 3.58 9.27
CA ALA A 77 4.08 4.01 10.36
C ALA A 77 3.29 4.17 11.67
N ASP A 78 2.12 4.82 11.63
CA ASP A 78 1.24 5.02 12.79
C ASP A 78 0.76 3.69 13.37
N ALA A 79 0.58 2.66 12.53
CA ALA A 79 0.23 1.30 12.95
C ALA A 79 1.44 0.47 13.41
N GLY A 80 2.66 1.01 13.40
CA GLY A 80 3.88 0.34 13.86
C GLY A 80 4.58 -0.51 12.81
N SER A 81 4.27 -0.34 11.52
CA SER A 81 5.01 -1.01 10.45
C SER A 81 6.43 -0.45 10.34
N ALA A 82 7.41 -1.35 10.25
CA ALA A 82 8.81 -0.96 10.03
C ALA A 82 9.06 -0.35 8.64
N MET A 83 8.17 -0.61 7.67
CA MET A 83 8.24 -0.22 6.26
C MET A 83 9.61 -0.43 5.58
N ILE A 84 9.64 -1.26 4.54
CA ILE A 84 10.85 -1.39 3.71
C ILE A 84 10.86 -0.25 2.69
N THR A 85 11.63 0.80 2.98
CA THR A 85 11.78 1.98 2.10
C THR A 85 13.14 2.06 1.41
N ASP A 86 14.14 1.32 1.91
CA ASP A 86 15.46 1.22 1.29
C ASP A 86 15.50 0.15 0.19
N ALA A 87 16.02 0.52 -0.98
CA ALA A 87 16.06 -0.35 -2.13
C ALA A 87 17.05 -1.52 -1.98
N ALA A 88 18.16 -1.32 -1.26
CA ALA A 88 19.13 -2.38 -1.02
C ALA A 88 18.58 -3.43 -0.05
N GLU A 89 17.88 -3.00 0.99
CA GLU A 89 17.13 -3.87 1.88
C GLU A 89 16.04 -4.63 1.13
N GLY A 90 15.23 -3.95 0.32
CA GLY A 90 14.21 -4.60 -0.51
C GLY A 90 14.81 -5.69 -1.41
N ARG A 91 15.97 -5.43 -2.03
CA ARG A 91 16.69 -6.41 -2.85
C ARG A 91 17.22 -7.58 -2.03
N ARG A 92 17.73 -7.34 -0.81
CA ARG A 92 18.17 -8.39 0.10
C ARG A 92 17.00 -9.32 0.48
N ILE A 93 15.84 -8.75 0.80
CA ILE A 93 14.64 -9.51 1.14
C ILE A 93 14.16 -10.35 -0.04
N LEU A 94 14.12 -9.76 -1.25
CA LEU A 94 13.77 -10.48 -2.47
C LEU A 94 14.72 -11.64 -2.73
N ASN A 95 16.04 -11.42 -2.64
CA ASN A 95 17.04 -12.46 -2.84
C ASN A 95 16.86 -13.61 -1.83
N ASN A 96 16.61 -13.28 -0.56
CA ASN A 96 16.34 -14.27 0.48
C ASN A 96 15.07 -15.08 0.18
N HIS A 97 14.02 -14.44 -0.34
CA HIS A 97 12.78 -15.12 -0.74
C HIS A 97 13.03 -16.10 -1.90
N LEU A 98 13.75 -15.67 -2.93
CA LEU A 98 14.08 -16.51 -4.10
C LEU A 98 15.03 -17.66 -3.79
N ALA A 99 15.84 -17.55 -2.72
CA ALA A 99 16.75 -18.60 -2.28
C ALA A 99 16.06 -19.72 -1.50
N GLN A 100 14.82 -19.51 -1.03
CA GLN A 100 14.07 -20.56 -0.34
C GLN A 100 13.54 -21.57 -1.37
N PRO A 101 13.74 -22.89 -1.17
CA PRO A 101 13.13 -23.88 -2.04
C PRO A 101 11.61 -23.72 -1.99
N VAL A 102 10.96 -23.72 -3.15
CA VAL A 102 9.50 -23.71 -3.25
C VAL A 102 9.00 -24.95 -2.52
N ARG A 103 8.44 -24.76 -1.32
CA ARG A 103 7.71 -25.83 -0.63
C ARG A 103 6.36 -25.94 -1.33
N GLY A 104 6.24 -26.94 -2.19
CA GLY A 104 4.96 -27.39 -2.76
C GLY A 104 4.05 -28.00 -1.70
#